data_AF-A0A225DZD6-F1
#
_entry.id   AF-A0A225DZD6-F1
#
_cell.length_a   1.000
_cell.length_b   1.000
_cell.length_c   1.000
_cell.angle_alpha   90.00
_cell.angle_beta   90.00
_cell.angle_gamma   90.00
#
_symmetry.space_group_name_H-M   'P 1'
#
loop_
_entity.id
_entity.type
_entity.pdbx_description
1 polymer ?
#
loop_
_entity_poly.entity_id
_entity_poly.type
_entity_poly.pdbx_seq_one_letter_code
_entity_poly.pdbx_strand_id
1 'polypeptide(L)'
;MWDQPPGHPLRRMFAGITEHAFMATIGVADPPLIDYLSELLSRFVHSDSVFGLRGENGRRLSELTTMVIEAEKLPPEGRTRREYHRHIGDYALFWSGLFPESVNRLQARPCKDHVVNFTALGKRAYHIASTFEEDKYRDEAAIFRRLSEQFEMCAYGLREVRREWEELAHNTPPGTGLIG
;
A
#
# COMPACT_ATOMS: atom_id res chain seq x y z
N MET A 1 -6.14 7.51 -14.03
CA MET A 1 -5.30 6.62 -13.20
C MET A 1 -4.01 6.43 -14.00
N TRP A 2 -2.91 7.04 -13.58
CA TRP A 2 -1.63 6.89 -14.30
C TRP A 2 -1.16 5.45 -14.19
N ASP A 3 -1.03 4.79 -15.33
CA ASP A 3 -0.48 3.44 -15.45
C ASP A 3 0.98 3.58 -15.90
N GLN A 4 1.94 3.11 -15.10
CA GLN A 4 3.36 3.21 -15.46
C GLN A 4 3.71 2.16 -16.51
N PRO A 5 4.55 2.49 -17.51
CA PRO A 5 4.90 1.53 -18.55
C PRO A 5 5.58 0.28 -17.95
N PRO A 6 5.25 -0.91 -18.45
CA PRO A 6 5.65 -2.20 -17.87
C PRO A 6 7.17 -2.46 -17.80
N GLY A 7 7.98 -1.57 -18.39
CA GLY A 7 9.44 -1.65 -18.41
C GLY A 7 10.19 -0.74 -17.41
N HIS A 8 9.51 -0.06 -16.48
CA HIS A 8 10.19 0.83 -15.54
C HIS A 8 11.13 0.05 -14.60
N PRO A 9 12.42 0.41 -14.46
CA PRO A 9 13.39 -0.33 -13.64
C PRO A 9 12.94 -0.56 -12.19
N LEU A 10 12.29 0.43 -11.58
CA LEU A 10 11.72 0.28 -10.23
C LEU A 10 10.61 -0.77 -10.16
N ARG A 11 9.75 -0.87 -11.18
CA ARG A 11 8.66 -1.85 -11.20
C ARG A 11 9.22 -3.28 -11.26
N ARG A 12 10.25 -3.50 -12.09
CA ARG A 12 10.96 -4.80 -12.15
C ARG A 12 11.66 -5.14 -10.83
N MET A 13 12.30 -4.15 -10.21
CA MET A 13 12.95 -4.32 -8.92
C MET A 13 11.92 -4.71 -7.84
N PHE A 14 10.82 -3.96 -7.70
CA PHE A 14 9.78 -4.27 -6.71
C PHE A 14 9.07 -5.59 -6.99
N ALA A 15 8.84 -5.96 -8.25
CA ALA A 15 8.30 -7.27 -8.59
C ALA A 15 9.19 -8.40 -8.05
N GLY A 16 10.50 -8.34 -8.32
CA GLY A 16 11.44 -9.37 -7.85
C GLY A 16 11.56 -9.43 -6.32
N ILE A 17 11.64 -8.28 -5.64
CA ILE A 17 11.74 -8.23 -4.18
C ILE A 17 10.43 -8.70 -3.53
N THR A 18 9.27 -8.30 -4.06
CA THR A 18 7.97 -8.72 -3.53
C THR A 18 7.75 -10.21 -3.74
N GLU A 19 8.09 -10.74 -4.91
CA GLU A 19 8.03 -12.17 -5.18
C GLU A 19 8.93 -12.95 -4.21
N HIS A 20 10.17 -12.50 -4.00
CA HIS A 20 11.09 -13.15 -3.06
C HIS A 20 10.55 -13.10 -1.62
N ALA A 21 10.14 -11.94 -1.14
CA ALA A 21 9.60 -11.80 0.22
C ALA A 21 8.36 -12.68 0.45
N PHE A 22 7.41 -12.70 -0.49
CA PHE A 22 6.17 -13.47 -0.31
C PHE A 22 6.40 -14.97 -0.48
N MET A 23 7.21 -15.41 -1.45
CA MET A 23 7.44 -16.83 -1.69
C MET A 23 8.47 -17.45 -0.75
N ALA A 24 9.61 -16.80 -0.54
CA ALA A 24 10.73 -17.36 0.23
C ALA A 24 10.57 -17.14 1.74
N THR A 25 10.03 -15.99 2.16
CA THR A 25 9.96 -15.63 3.58
C THR A 25 8.61 -15.96 4.20
N ILE A 26 7.51 -15.68 3.50
CA ILE A 26 6.15 -15.86 4.03
C ILE A 26 5.53 -17.20 3.59
N GLY A 27 6.02 -17.79 2.49
CA GLY A 27 5.48 -19.04 1.94
C GLY A 27 4.13 -18.88 1.24
N VAL A 28 3.81 -17.68 0.76
CA VAL A 28 2.56 -17.37 0.04
C VAL A 28 2.82 -17.41 -1.47
N ALA A 29 2.23 -18.39 -2.13
CA ALA A 29 2.24 -18.51 -3.59
C ALA A 29 0.91 -18.00 -4.18
N ASP A 30 0.80 -16.68 -4.28
CA ASP A 30 -0.40 -16.01 -4.79
C ASP A 30 -0.04 -14.93 -5.82
N PRO A 31 0.20 -15.30 -7.09
CA PRO A 31 0.72 -14.38 -8.10
C PRO A 31 -0.14 -13.10 -8.28
N PRO A 32 -1.49 -13.17 -8.37
CA PRO A 32 -2.30 -11.96 -8.53
C PRO A 32 -2.19 -10.96 -7.37
N LEU A 33 -2.01 -11.45 -6.13
CA LEU A 33 -1.81 -10.60 -4.97
C LEU A 33 -0.41 -10.01 -4.95
N ILE A 34 0.61 -10.80 -5.26
CA ILE A 34 2.01 -10.36 -5.35
C ILE A 34 2.15 -9.27 -6.43
N ASP A 35 1.52 -9.46 -7.59
CA ASP A 35 1.49 -8.47 -8.68
C ASP A 35 0.83 -7.17 -8.21
N TYR A 36 -0.31 -7.27 -7.52
CA TYR A 36 -0.99 -6.11 -6.97
C TYR A 36 -0.13 -5.33 -5.97
N LEU A 37 0.51 -6.04 -5.04
CA LEU A 37 1.38 -5.44 -4.02
C LEU A 37 2.62 -4.79 -4.65
N SER A 38 3.21 -5.43 -5.66
CA SER A 38 4.34 -4.89 -6.43
C SER A 38 3.97 -3.59 -7.13
N GLU A 39 2.76 -3.52 -7.69
CA GLU A 39 2.24 -2.33 -8.36
C GLU A 39 1.83 -1.23 -7.37
N LEU A 40 1.27 -1.59 -6.21
CA LEU A 40 1.05 -0.67 -5.09
C LEU A 40 2.36 -0.01 -4.66
N LEU A 41 3.41 -0.79 -4.40
CA LEU A 41 4.72 -0.28 -4.02
C LEU A 41 5.28 0.68 -5.07
N SER A 42 5.22 0.28 -6.34
CA SER A 42 5.70 1.11 -7.46
C SER A 42 4.97 2.46 -7.53
N ARG A 43 3.63 2.47 -7.38
CA ARG A 43 2.83 3.69 -7.37
C ARG A 43 3.20 4.62 -6.21
N PHE A 44 3.29 4.07 -5.01
CA PHE A 44 3.51 4.87 -3.81
C PHE A 44 4.96 5.34 -3.66
N VAL A 45 5.95 4.52 -3.99
CA VAL A 45 7.36 4.95 -3.94
C VAL A 45 7.64 6.01 -5.00
N HIS A 46 7.05 5.91 -6.20
CA HIS A 46 7.14 6.98 -7.18
C HIS A 46 6.46 8.26 -6.69
N SER A 47 5.29 8.15 -6.07
CA SER A 47 4.58 9.32 -5.53
C SER A 47 5.28 9.93 -4.31
N ASP A 48 5.87 9.15 -3.41
CA ASP A 48 6.52 9.59 -2.16
C ASP A 48 7.99 10.02 -2.38
N SER A 49 8.67 9.47 -3.40
CA SER A 49 9.96 10.04 -3.88
C SER A 49 9.76 11.42 -4.53
N VAL A 50 8.59 11.66 -5.13
CA VAL A 50 8.16 13.00 -5.61
C VAL A 50 7.62 13.86 -4.45
N PHE A 51 6.96 13.28 -3.45
CA PHE A 51 6.46 13.95 -2.25
C PHE A 51 7.31 13.59 -1.02
N GLY A 52 8.50 14.20 -0.97
CA GLY A 52 9.53 14.01 0.05
C GLY A 52 9.11 13.36 1.36
N LEU A 53 9.76 12.22 1.64
CA LEU A 53 9.84 11.42 2.87
C LEU A 53 10.07 12.19 4.20
N ARG A 54 9.96 13.52 4.22
CA ARG A 54 10.11 14.42 5.38
C ARG A 54 8.79 14.99 5.91
N GLY A 55 7.64 14.43 5.49
CA GLY A 55 6.35 14.81 6.04
C GLY A 55 6.22 14.46 7.53
N GLU A 56 5.84 15.45 8.36
CA GLU A 56 5.55 15.27 9.77
C GLU A 56 4.52 14.14 9.95
N ASN A 57 4.86 13.10 10.70
CA ASN A 57 4.04 11.89 10.87
C ASN A 57 2.55 12.20 11.18
N GLY A 58 2.25 13.31 11.87
CA GLY A 58 0.89 13.75 12.18
C GLY A 58 0.01 14.04 10.96
N ARG A 59 0.60 14.47 9.85
CA ARG A 59 -0.11 14.81 8.61
C ARG A 59 -0.69 13.57 7.92
N ARG A 60 0.02 12.45 7.94
CA ARG A 60 -0.41 11.18 7.29
C ARG A 60 -1.65 10.59 7.95
N LEU A 61 -1.69 10.69 9.28
CA LEU A 61 -2.83 10.23 10.06
C LEU A 61 -4.07 11.09 9.77
N SER A 62 -3.92 12.42 9.75
CA SER A 62 -5.03 13.29 9.40
C SER A 62 -5.49 13.08 7.96
N GLU A 63 -4.55 12.87 7.03
CA GLU A 63 -4.86 12.54 5.63
C GLU A 63 -5.69 11.27 5.51
N LEU A 64 -5.30 10.16 6.14
CA LEU A 64 -6.09 8.92 6.12
C LEU A 64 -7.50 9.12 6.68
N THR A 65 -7.62 9.83 7.80
CA THR A 65 -8.91 10.10 8.44
C THR A 65 -9.79 10.99 7.56
N THR A 66 -9.22 12.05 6.98
CA THR A 66 -9.91 12.93 6.04
C THR A 66 -10.38 12.15 4.82
N MET A 67 -9.55 11.28 4.23
CA MET A 67 -9.97 10.44 3.10
C MET A 67 -11.16 9.56 3.49
N VAL A 68 -11.14 8.92 4.66
CA VAL A 68 -12.29 8.12 5.11
C VAL A 68 -13.56 8.96 5.26
N ILE A 69 -13.46 10.17 5.83
CA ILE A 69 -14.60 11.09 5.97
C ILE A 69 -15.14 11.52 4.60
N GLU A 70 -14.26 11.86 3.65
CA GLU A 70 -14.67 12.23 2.29
C GLU A 70 -15.30 11.06 1.54
N ALA A 71 -14.84 9.83 1.76
CA ALA A 71 -15.41 8.64 1.14
C ALA A 71 -16.87 8.40 1.56
N GLU A 72 -17.22 8.70 2.82
CA GLU A 72 -18.60 8.56 3.30
C GLU A 72 -19.57 9.60 2.68
N LYS A 73 -19.04 10.70 2.13
CA LYS A 73 -19.83 11.71 1.40
C LYS A 73 -20.08 11.32 -0.06
N LEU A 74 -19.37 10.33 -0.58
CA LEU A 74 -19.54 9.88 -1.96
C LEU A 74 -20.83 9.08 -2.13
N PRO A 75 -21.50 9.19 -3.29
CA PRO A 75 -22.68 8.39 -3.58
C PRO A 75 -22.37 6.89 -3.43
N PRO A 76 -23.32 6.10 -2.88
CA PRO A 76 -23.11 4.68 -2.57
C PRO A 76 -22.82 3.82 -3.80
N GLU A 77 -23.33 4.23 -4.95
CA GLU A 77 -23.20 3.52 -6.21
C GLU A 77 -22.29 4.34 -7.14
N GLY A 78 -21.13 3.77 -7.48
CA GLY A 78 -20.25 4.40 -8.46
C GLY A 78 -18.81 3.92 -8.41
N ARG A 79 -18.22 3.80 -9.61
CA ARG A 79 -16.79 3.54 -9.81
C ARG A 79 -15.90 4.45 -8.95
N THR A 80 -16.29 5.71 -8.77
CA THR A 80 -15.55 6.69 -7.95
C THR A 80 -15.42 6.24 -6.50
N ARG A 81 -16.48 5.69 -5.90
CA ARG A 81 -16.45 5.23 -4.50
C ARG A 81 -15.54 4.00 -4.34
N ARG A 82 -15.61 3.06 -5.28
CA ARG A 82 -14.72 1.89 -5.34
C ARG A 82 -13.25 2.30 -5.42
N GLU A 83 -12.90 3.17 -6.37
CA GLU A 83 -11.52 3.64 -6.57
C GLU A 83 -11.01 4.42 -5.35
N TYR A 84 -11.89 5.19 -4.70
CA TYR A 84 -11.55 5.95 -3.50
C TYR A 84 -11.27 5.02 -2.30
N HIS A 85 -12.11 4.00 -2.08
CA HIS A 85 -11.87 3.00 -1.03
C HIS A 85 -10.64 2.13 -1.31
N ARG A 86 -10.38 1.76 -2.58
CA ARG A 86 -9.11 1.15 -2.97
C ARG A 86 -7.93 2.01 -2.55
N HIS A 87 -7.98 3.31 -2.83
CA HIS A 87 -6.89 4.23 -2.48
C HIS A 87 -6.67 4.34 -0.96
N ILE A 88 -7.75 4.39 -0.17
CA ILE A 88 -7.66 4.37 1.30
C ILE A 88 -6.99 3.08 1.78
N GLY A 89 -7.39 1.93 1.22
CA GLY A 89 -6.78 0.63 1.52
C GLY A 89 -5.30 0.60 1.17
N ASP A 90 -4.94 1.05 -0.03
CA ASP A 90 -3.56 1.11 -0.51
C ASP A 90 -2.70 2.00 0.39
N TYR A 91 -3.19 3.19 0.74
CA TYR A 91 -2.49 4.15 1.61
C TYR A 91 -2.27 3.56 3.00
N ALA A 92 -3.31 2.94 3.58
CA ALA A 92 -3.20 2.30 4.87
C ALA A 92 -2.19 1.14 4.86
N LEU A 93 -2.23 0.30 3.83
CA LEU A 93 -1.35 -0.86 3.69
C LEU A 93 0.10 -0.43 3.47
N PHE A 94 0.34 0.56 2.60
CA PHE A 94 1.66 1.13 2.37
C PHE A 94 2.31 1.62 3.66
N TRP A 95 1.63 2.48 4.43
CA TRP A 95 2.21 3.03 5.66
C TRP A 95 2.36 1.99 6.77
N SER A 96 1.39 1.10 6.93
CA SER A 96 1.44 0.04 7.94
C SER A 96 2.50 -1.03 7.65
N GLY A 97 2.79 -1.29 6.37
CA GLY A 97 3.79 -2.25 5.93
C GLY A 97 5.19 -1.67 5.92
N LEU A 98 5.40 -0.54 5.21
CA LEU A 98 6.73 0.03 5.08
C LEU A 98 7.15 0.77 6.34
N PHE A 99 6.30 1.54 7.02
CA PHE A 99 6.71 2.39 8.14
C PHE A 99 5.87 2.15 9.42
N PRO A 100 5.83 0.92 9.93
CA PRO A 100 5.00 0.55 11.08
C PRO A 100 5.36 1.32 12.34
N GLU A 101 6.62 1.72 12.52
CA GLU A 101 7.06 2.50 13.69
C GLU A 101 6.44 3.90 13.69
N SER A 102 6.30 4.49 12.50
CA SER A 102 5.65 5.79 12.33
C SER A 102 4.16 5.70 12.64
N VAL A 103 3.49 4.64 12.18
CA VAL A 103 2.08 4.37 12.48
C VAL A 103 1.85 4.12 13.98
N ASN A 104 2.69 3.30 14.61
CA ASN A 104 2.59 3.02 16.04
C ASN A 104 2.78 4.28 16.90
N ARG A 105 3.74 5.15 16.55
CA ARG A 105 3.91 6.44 17.25
C ARG A 105 2.70 7.37 17.10
N LEU A 106 2.00 7.29 15.99
CA LEU A 106 0.79 8.08 15.74
C LEU A 106 -0.41 7.54 16.51
N GLN A 107 -0.56 6.22 16.57
CA GLN A 107 -1.62 5.55 17.34
C GLN A 107 -1.44 5.70 18.86
N ALA A 108 -0.19 5.73 19.31
CA ALA A 108 0.15 5.97 20.72
C ALA A 108 -0.10 7.42 21.17
N ARG A 109 -0.26 8.36 20.23
CA ARG A 109 -0.66 9.73 20.54
C ARG A 109 -2.19 9.83 20.50
N PRO A 110 -2.88 10.03 21.63
CA PRO A 110 -4.30 10.32 21.60
C PRO A 110 -4.50 11.66 20.87
N CYS A 111 -4.99 11.60 19.63
CA CYS A 111 -5.60 12.76 19.00
C CYS A 111 -6.96 12.98 19.66
N LYS A 112 -7.38 14.25 19.80
CA LYS A 112 -8.52 14.64 20.63
C LYS A 112 -9.84 13.93 20.32
N ASP A 113 -9.98 13.29 19.16
CA ASP A 113 -11.25 12.66 18.80
C ASP A 113 -11.23 11.15 18.51
N HIS A 114 -10.15 10.48 18.09
CA HIS A 114 -10.19 9.02 17.83
C HIS A 114 -8.81 8.33 17.91
N VAL A 115 -8.80 7.09 18.42
CA VAL A 115 -7.70 6.13 18.17
C VAL A 115 -7.88 5.61 16.75
N VAL A 116 -7.11 6.15 15.81
CA VAL A 116 -7.20 5.75 14.41
C VAL A 116 -6.33 4.53 14.16
N ASN A 117 -6.98 3.39 13.92
CA ASN A 117 -6.30 2.15 13.59
C ASN A 117 -6.17 2.01 12.05
N PHE A 118 -4.96 2.21 11.53
CA PHE A 118 -4.62 2.07 10.10
C PHE A 118 -5.05 0.70 9.56
N THR A 119 -4.81 -0.36 10.32
CA THR A 119 -5.19 -1.73 9.95
C THR A 119 -6.71 -1.85 9.84
N ALA A 120 -7.47 -1.36 10.83
CA ALA A 120 -8.93 -1.45 10.80
C ALA A 120 -9.53 -0.64 9.65
N LEU A 121 -9.02 0.57 9.41
CA LEU A 121 -9.47 1.42 8.30
C LEU A 121 -9.11 0.81 6.94
N GLY A 122 -7.89 0.30 6.79
CA GLY A 122 -7.43 -0.35 5.56
C GLY A 122 -8.25 -1.59 5.21
N LYS A 123 -8.48 -2.46 6.20
CA LYS A 123 -9.37 -3.63 6.06
C LYS A 123 -10.77 -3.23 5.61
N ARG A 124 -11.39 -2.29 6.33
CA ARG A 124 -12.74 -1.80 5.99
C ARG A 124 -12.79 -1.22 4.58
N ALA A 125 -11.78 -0.46 4.18
CA ALA A 125 -11.73 0.15 2.86
C ALA A 125 -11.62 -0.91 1.75
N TYR A 126 -10.74 -1.90 1.89
CA TYR A 126 -10.64 -3.00 0.92
C TYR A 126 -11.92 -3.86 0.89
N HIS A 127 -12.54 -4.10 2.05
CA HIS A 127 -13.83 -4.81 2.10
C HIS A 127 -14.91 -4.04 1.33
N ILE A 128 -15.04 -2.73 1.53
CA ILE A 128 -16.00 -1.92 0.78
C ILE A 128 -15.65 -1.91 -0.71
N ALA A 129 -14.37 -1.81 -1.08
CA ALA A 129 -13.96 -1.84 -2.49
C ALA A 129 -14.27 -3.20 -3.16
N SER A 130 -14.27 -4.30 -2.41
CA SER A 130 -14.57 -5.63 -2.93
C SER A 130 -16.06 -5.90 -3.15
N THR A 131 -16.97 -5.14 -2.52
CA THR A 131 -18.42 -5.32 -2.75
C THR A 131 -18.89 -4.79 -4.11
N PHE A 132 -18.06 -4.04 -4.83
CA PHE A 132 -18.36 -3.56 -6.17
C PHE A 132 -18.03 -4.62 -7.23
N GLU A 133 -18.98 -5.55 -7.43
CA GLU A 133 -18.85 -6.72 -8.32
C GLU A 133 -19.40 -6.50 -9.75
N GLU A 134 -19.26 -5.30 -10.33
CA GLU A 134 -19.53 -5.13 -11.77
C GLU A 134 -18.63 -6.10 -12.57
N ASP A 135 -19.13 -6.75 -13.63
CA ASP A 135 -18.43 -7.87 -14.30
C ASP A 135 -16.98 -7.57 -14.73
N LYS A 136 -16.68 -6.31 -15.07
CA LYS A 136 -15.35 -5.80 -15.42
C LYS A 136 -14.36 -5.69 -14.24
N TYR A 137 -14.81 -5.88 -13.00
CA TYR A 137 -14.03 -5.69 -11.77
C TYR A 137 -13.98 -6.93 -10.87
N ARG A 138 -14.54 -8.06 -11.33
CA ARG A 138 -14.65 -9.31 -10.55
C ARG A 138 -13.30 -9.82 -10.03
N ASP A 139 -12.27 -9.79 -10.88
CA ASP A 139 -10.93 -10.27 -10.52
C ASP A 139 -10.26 -9.37 -9.48
N GLU A 140 -10.33 -8.05 -9.66
CA GLU A 140 -9.83 -7.08 -8.68
C GLU A 140 -10.61 -7.12 -7.36
N ALA A 141 -11.93 -7.35 -7.40
CA ALA A 141 -12.75 -7.48 -6.20
C ALA A 141 -12.31 -8.68 -5.36
N ALA A 142 -11.95 -9.81 -6.00
CA ALA A 142 -11.38 -10.96 -5.30
C ALA A 142 -10.05 -10.61 -4.61
N ILE A 143 -9.17 -9.86 -5.27
CA ILE A 143 -7.91 -9.39 -4.68
C ILE A 143 -8.17 -8.48 -3.48
N PHE A 144 -9.09 -7.53 -3.59
CA PHE A 144 -9.44 -6.62 -2.49
C PHE A 144 -10.02 -7.36 -1.29
N ARG A 145 -10.85 -8.38 -1.52
CA ARG A 145 -11.36 -9.22 -0.42
C ARG A 145 -10.21 -9.92 0.31
N ARG A 146 -9.25 -10.47 -0.42
CA ARG A 146 -8.05 -11.10 0.18
C ARG A 146 -7.19 -10.10 0.94
N LEU A 147 -6.97 -8.91 0.38
CA LEU A 147 -6.24 -7.82 1.06
C LEU A 147 -6.92 -7.39 2.35
N SER A 148 -8.26 -7.38 2.38
CA SER A 148 -9.02 -7.11 3.60
C SER A 148 -8.85 -8.23 4.65
N GLU A 149 -8.96 -9.49 4.23
CA GLU A 149 -8.89 -10.64 5.14
C GLU A 149 -7.47 -10.89 5.67
N GLN A 150 -6.47 -10.67 4.82
CA GLN A 150 -5.05 -11.00 5.06
C GLN A 150 -4.18 -9.75 5.20
N PHE A 151 -4.77 -8.63 5.62
CA PHE A 151 -4.10 -7.33 5.66
C PHE A 151 -2.79 -7.36 6.46
N GLU A 152 -2.78 -7.97 7.64
CA GLU A 152 -1.59 -8.02 8.49
C GLU A 152 -0.47 -8.85 7.87
N MET A 153 -0.82 -9.94 7.19
CA MET A 153 0.14 -10.76 6.44
C MET A 153 0.73 -9.96 5.28
N CYS A 154 -0.11 -9.23 4.55
CA CYS A 154 0.35 -8.36 3.46
C CYS A 154 1.25 -7.24 4.01
N ALA A 155 0.87 -6.59 5.11
CA ALA A 155 1.66 -5.55 5.75
C ALA A 155 3.01 -6.10 6.25
N TYR A 156 3.02 -7.30 6.81
CA TYR A 156 4.24 -7.99 7.19
C TYR A 156 5.13 -8.25 5.95
N GLY A 157 4.57 -8.76 4.86
CA GLY A 157 5.33 -8.97 3.63
C GLY A 157 5.91 -7.70 3.04
N LEU A 158 5.17 -6.58 3.07
CA LEU A 158 5.71 -5.28 2.65
C LEU A 158 6.86 -4.80 3.55
N ARG A 159 6.87 -5.19 4.82
CA ARG A 159 7.98 -4.89 5.73
C ARG A 159 9.24 -5.66 5.35
N GLU A 160 9.09 -6.94 5.00
CA GLU A 160 10.19 -7.77 4.49
C GLU A 160 10.74 -7.19 3.19
N VAL A 161 9.86 -6.76 2.27
CA VAL A 161 10.25 -6.06 1.03
C VAL A 161 11.06 -4.80 1.33
N ARG A 162 10.64 -4.00 2.31
CA ARG A 162 11.41 -2.81 2.73
C ARG A 162 12.79 -3.19 3.25
N ARG A 163 12.89 -4.24 4.08
CA ARG A 163 14.18 -4.70 4.63
C ARG A 163 15.13 -5.10 3.51
N GLU A 164 14.67 -5.91 2.56
CA GLU A 164 15.47 -6.33 1.41
C GLU A 164 15.89 -5.14 0.54
N TRP A 165 15.00 -4.16 0.35
CA TRP A 165 15.33 -2.95 -0.38
C TRP A 165 16.41 -2.10 0.32
N GLU A 166 16.33 -1.95 1.64
CA GLU A 166 17.34 -1.25 2.45
C GLU A 166 18.70 -1.98 2.41
N GLU A 167 18.69 -3.31 2.44
CA GLU A 167 19.91 -4.13 2.30
C GLU A 167 20.54 -3.98 0.90
N LEU A 168 19.75 -4.00 -0.17
CA LEU A 168 20.23 -3.76 -1.53
C LEU A 168 20.80 -2.34 -1.70
N ALA A 169 20.16 -1.34 -1.11
CA ALA A 169 20.64 0.04 -1.13
C ALA A 169 21.96 0.19 -0.36
N HIS A 170 22.11 -0.49 0.77
CA HIS A 170 23.34 -0.48 1.57
C HIS A 170 24.50 -1.20 0.87
N ASN A 171 24.20 -2.27 0.13
CA ASN A 171 25.18 -3.06 -0.62
C ASN A 171 25.55 -2.45 -1.98
N THR A 172 24.91 -1.35 -2.38
CA THR A 172 25.28 -0.61 -3.60
C THR A 172 26.42 0.36 -3.26
N PRO A 173 27.65 0.17 -3.78
CA PRO A 173 28.76 1.06 -3.48
C PRO A 173 28.47 2.49 -3.97
N PRO A 174 28.85 3.53 -3.20
CA PRO A 174 28.67 4.92 -3.62
C PRO A 174 29.58 5.18 -4.83
N GLY A 175 29.01 5.13 -6.04
CA GLY A 175 29.78 5.39 -7.27
C GLY A 175 29.19 4.87 -8.58
N THR A 176 28.23 3.95 -8.57
CA THR A 176 27.64 3.45 -9.82
C THR A 176 26.38 4.25 -10.16
N GLY A 177 26.58 5.46 -10.67
CA GLY A 177 25.51 6.21 -11.32
C GLY A 177 25.03 5.45 -12.56
N LEU A 178 23.80 4.94 -12.52
CA LEU A 178 23.07 4.55 -13.73
C LEU A 178 22.50 5.82 -14.37
N ILE A 179 23.38 6.56 -15.06
CA ILE A 179 23.01 7.44 -16.16
C ILE A 179 23.92 7.06 -17.33
N GLY A 180 23.34 6.37 -18.30
CA GLY A 180 23.94 5.97 -19.56
C GLY A 180 22.85 5.41 -20.45
#